data_AF-A0A920R6B1-F1
#
_entry.id   AF-A0A920R6B1-F1
#
_cell.length_a   1.000
_cell.length_b   1.000
_cell.length_c   1.000
_cell.angle_alpha   90.00
_cell.angle_beta   90.00
_cell.angle_gamma   90.00
#
_symmetry.space_group_name_H-M   'P 1'
#
loop_
_entity.id
_entity.type
_entity.pdbx_description
1 polymer ?
#
loop_
_entity_poly.entity_id
_entity_poly.type
_entity_poly.pdbx_seq_one_letter_code
_entity_poly.pdbx_strand_id
1 'polypeptide(L)'
;MTKGRASNPWHFPKGLVQTTLTRGGFSCGFESPVILDLYKRMAEASDSASATEAANEYLDYVYDQNLQPGVVAIPDAFYFNNNKIKSFKMDLAAASNLNSVWNLELK
;
A
#
# COMPACT_ATOMS: atom_id res chain seq x y z
N MET A 1 -4.78 7.47 9.59
CA MET A 1 -4.28 6.13 9.21
C MET A 1 -5.28 5.52 8.25
N THR A 2 -5.01 5.65 6.96
CA THR A 2 -5.91 5.22 5.90
C THR A 2 -5.92 3.69 5.84
N LYS A 3 -7.05 3.09 6.22
CA LYS A 3 -7.43 1.74 5.76
C LYS A 3 -7.07 1.66 4.27
N GLY A 4 -6.37 0.61 3.84
CA GLY A 4 -6.27 0.27 2.43
C GLY A 4 -7.68 -0.07 1.94
N ARG A 5 -8.50 0.95 1.67
CA ARG A 5 -9.85 0.75 1.16
C ARG A 5 -9.69 0.19 -0.24
N ALA A 6 -10.44 -0.88 -0.52
CA ALA A 6 -10.60 -1.42 -1.87
C ALA A 6 -11.09 -0.35 -2.88
N SER A 7 -11.60 0.80 -2.41
CA SER A 7 -12.04 1.93 -3.22
C SER A 7 -10.92 2.84 -3.74
N ASN A 8 -9.67 2.68 -3.30
CA ASN A 8 -8.60 3.56 -3.78
C ASN A 8 -8.24 3.18 -5.22
N PRO A 9 -8.22 4.15 -6.17
CA PRO A 9 -7.84 3.90 -7.56
C PRO A 9 -6.51 3.14 -7.68
N TRP A 10 -6.32 2.42 -8.79
CA TRP A 10 -5.08 1.68 -9.07
C TRP A 10 -3.85 2.59 -8.99
N HIS A 11 -3.92 3.74 -9.66
CA HIS A 11 -2.90 4.79 -9.68
C HIS A 11 -2.81 5.60 -8.38
N PHE A 12 -3.60 5.27 -7.35
CA PHE A 12 -3.40 5.88 -6.04
C PHE A 12 -2.02 5.46 -5.53
N PRO A 13 -1.19 6.38 -5.04
CA PRO A 13 0.20 6.11 -4.72
C PRO A 13 0.35 5.27 -3.44
N LYS A 14 0.01 3.98 -3.53
CA LYS A 14 0.08 3.02 -2.42
C LYS A 14 1.52 2.52 -2.33
N GLY A 15 2.19 2.83 -1.22
CA GLY A 15 3.51 2.26 -0.94
C GLY A 15 4.65 2.81 -1.81
N LEU A 16 4.42 3.91 -2.54
CA LEU A 16 5.50 4.68 -3.14
C LEU A 16 6.39 5.24 -2.03
N VAL A 17 7.51 4.57 -1.81
CA VAL A 17 8.61 5.03 -0.99
C VAL A 17 9.72 5.54 -1.92
N GLN A 18 10.80 6.10 -1.39
CA GLN A 18 11.98 6.52 -2.19
C GLN A 18 11.82 7.84 -2.95
N THR A 19 10.84 8.65 -2.56
CA THR A 19 10.95 10.10 -2.73
C THR A 19 10.34 10.87 -1.56
N THR A 20 10.96 11.99 -1.20
CA THR A 20 10.42 12.93 -0.20
C THR A 20 8.99 13.39 -0.50
N LEU A 21 8.52 13.34 -1.74
CA LEU A 21 7.18 13.80 -2.10
C LEU A 21 6.05 12.80 -1.81
N THR A 22 6.29 11.49 -1.93
CA THR A 22 5.24 10.45 -1.92
C THR A 22 4.74 10.07 -0.52
N ARG A 23 5.50 10.37 0.54
CA ARG A 23 5.16 10.02 1.93
C ARG A 23 5.41 11.15 2.92
N GLY A 24 5.18 12.41 2.50
CA GLY A 24 5.35 13.59 3.36
C GLY A 24 6.77 13.74 3.91
N GLY A 25 7.79 13.37 3.14
CA GLY A 25 9.20 13.44 3.51
C GLY A 25 9.85 12.11 3.90
N PHE A 26 9.13 11.00 3.96
CA PHE A 26 9.71 9.70 4.32
C PHE A 26 10.27 8.96 3.09
N SER A 27 11.57 8.65 3.07
CA SER A 27 12.20 7.75 2.11
C SER A 27 12.88 6.57 2.80
N CYS A 28 12.83 5.38 2.17
CA CYS A 28 13.49 4.17 2.67
C CYS A 28 14.97 4.12 2.25
N GLY A 29 15.73 5.18 2.56
CA GLY A 29 17.19 5.18 2.42
C GLY A 29 17.77 5.54 1.05
N PHE A 30 16.95 5.91 0.06
CA PHE A 30 17.42 6.52 -1.20
C PHE A 30 16.32 7.33 -1.88
N GLU A 31 16.71 8.26 -2.76
CA GLU A 31 15.82 9.08 -3.60
C GLU A 31 16.01 8.68 -5.06
N SER A 32 14.92 8.35 -5.77
CA SER A 32 14.96 8.08 -7.21
C SER A 32 14.26 9.20 -8.00
N PRO A 33 14.99 9.92 -8.88
CA PRO A 33 14.37 10.94 -9.73
C PRO A 33 13.38 10.33 -10.74
N VAL A 34 13.58 9.07 -11.14
CA VAL A 34 12.65 8.34 -12.02
C VAL A 34 11.32 8.10 -11.31
N ILE A 35 11.36 7.64 -10.05
CA ILE A 35 10.15 7.43 -9.25
C ILE A 35 9.43 8.76 -8.98
N LEU A 36 10.16 9.85 -8.74
CA LEU A 36 9.57 11.18 -8.55
C LEU A 36 8.85 11.67 -9.82
N ASP A 37 9.46 11.51 -11.00
CA ASP A 37 8.84 11.89 -12.27
C ASP A 37 7.54 11.11 -12.53
N LEU A 38 7.60 9.79 -12.38
CA LEU A 38 6.44 8.91 -12.55
C LEU A 38 5.32 9.26 -11.56
N TYR A 39 5.66 9.56 -10.31
CA TYR A 39 4.70 10.03 -9.32
C TYR A 39 4.01 11.33 -9.74
N LYS A 40 4.77 12.32 -10.23
CA LYS A 40 4.19 13.58 -10.71
C LYS A 40 3.28 13.35 -11.90
N ARG A 41 3.68 12.52 -12.86
CA ARG A 41 2.85 12.14 -14.01
C ARG A 41 1.54 11.49 -13.57
N MET A 42 1.56 10.60 -12.57
CA MET A 42 0.34 10.04 -11.98
C MET A 42 -0.54 11.10 -11.31
N ALA A 43 0.07 12.04 -10.57
CA ALA A 43 -0.64 13.06 -9.81
C ALA A 43 -1.23 14.19 -10.68
N GLU A 44 -0.58 14.51 -11.79
CA GLU A 44 -0.94 15.60 -12.71
C GLU A 44 -1.80 15.11 -13.89
N ALA A 45 -1.98 13.80 -14.04
CA ALA A 45 -2.80 13.21 -15.10
C ALA A 45 -4.25 13.74 -15.09
N SER A 46 -4.73 14.17 -16.26
CA SER A 46 -6.09 14.67 -16.44
C SER A 46 -7.17 13.58 -16.41
N ASP A 47 -6.77 12.33 -16.54
CA ASP A 47 -7.66 11.18 -16.66
C ASP A 47 -7.04 9.91 -16.07
N SER A 48 -7.89 8.90 -15.82
CA SER A 48 -7.47 7.65 -15.19
C SER A 48 -6.62 6.75 -16.08
N ALA A 49 -6.71 6.86 -17.40
CA ALA A 49 -5.91 6.03 -18.31
C ALA A 49 -4.45 6.49 -18.28
N SER A 50 -4.22 7.79 -18.43
CA SER A 50 -2.90 8.42 -18.31
C SER A 50 -2.25 8.15 -16.95
N ALA A 51 -3.03 8.23 -15.87
CA ALA A 51 -2.54 7.91 -14.52
C ALA A 51 -2.19 6.41 -14.38
N THR A 52 -2.93 5.52 -15.04
CA THR A 52 -2.69 4.06 -15.01
C THR A 52 -1.45 3.67 -15.79
N GLU A 53 -1.20 4.31 -16.93
CA GLU A 53 0.01 4.11 -17.72
C GLU A 53 1.27 4.43 -16.90
N ALA A 54 1.32 5.63 -16.30
CA ALA A 54 2.43 6.03 -15.44
C ALA A 54 2.59 5.11 -14.21
N ALA A 55 1.49 4.60 -13.64
CA ALA A 55 1.54 3.64 -12.54
C ALA A 55 2.14 2.29 -12.96
N ASN A 56 1.82 1.81 -14.16
CA ASN A 56 2.38 0.57 -14.69
C ASN A 56 3.88 0.73 -15.00
N GLU A 57 4.29 1.84 -15.62
CA GLU A 57 5.72 2.15 -15.85
C GLU A 57 6.52 2.19 -14.54
N TYR A 58 5.92 2.72 -13.47
CA TYR A 58 6.53 2.70 -12.14
C TYR A 58 6.72 1.29 -11.59
N LEU A 59 5.71 0.42 -11.74
CA LEU A 59 5.81 -0.97 -11.27
C LEU A 59 6.87 -1.74 -12.03
N ASP A 60 6.95 -1.55 -13.35
CA ASP A 60 7.98 -2.16 -14.20
C ASP A 60 9.37 -1.69 -13.77
N TYR A 61 9.56 -0.39 -13.55
CA TYR A 61 10.83 0.16 -13.08
C TYR A 61 11.25 -0.41 -11.72
N VAL A 62 10.33 -0.46 -10.75
CA VAL A 62 10.61 -1.00 -9.41
C VAL A 62 10.94 -2.49 -9.48
N TYR A 63 10.28 -3.24 -10.36
CA TYR A 63 10.54 -4.65 -10.60
C TYR A 63 11.93 -4.86 -11.21
N ASP A 64 12.24 -4.18 -12.32
CA ASP A 64 13.50 -4.32 -13.06
C ASP A 64 14.72 -3.93 -12.20
N GLN A 65 14.58 -2.88 -11.41
CA GLN A 65 15.63 -2.40 -10.52
C GLN A 65 15.67 -3.16 -9.18
N ASN A 66 14.73 -4.08 -8.94
CA ASN A 66 14.57 -4.83 -7.70
C ASN A 66 14.58 -3.95 -6.43
N LEU A 67 13.94 -2.78 -6.51
CA LEU A 67 14.00 -1.74 -5.48
C LEU A 67 13.10 -2.02 -4.28
N GLN A 68 12.11 -2.88 -4.46
CA GLN A 68 11.15 -3.27 -3.43
C GLN A 68 10.97 -4.80 -3.49
N PRO A 69 11.90 -5.58 -2.92
CA PRO A 69 11.71 -7.02 -2.80
C PRO A 69 10.46 -7.29 -1.96
N GLY A 70 9.39 -7.74 -2.63
CA GLY A 70 8.14 -8.08 -1.99
C GLY A 70 8.25 -9.43 -1.28
N VAL A 71 7.99 -9.45 0.02
CA VAL A 71 7.79 -10.71 0.75
C VAL A 71 6.29 -10.98 0.81
N VAL A 72 5.85 -12.12 0.28
CA VAL A 72 4.48 -12.60 0.52
C VAL A 72 4.45 -13.15 1.94
N ALA A 73 3.94 -12.35 2.88
CA ALA A 73 3.70 -12.81 4.23
C ALA A 73 2.55 -13.84 4.23
N ILE A 74 2.80 -15.02 4.81
CA ILE A 74 1.79 -16.03 5.14
C ILE A 74 0.73 -15.39 6.04
N PRO A 75 -0.57 -15.76 5.94
CA PRO A 75 -1.63 -15.16 6.76
C PRO A 75 -1.26 -15.08 8.24
N ASP A 76 -1.39 -13.88 8.82
CA ASP A 76 -1.09 -13.64 10.22
C ASP A 76 -1.98 -14.52 11.11
N ALA A 77 -1.35 -15.28 12.02
CA ALA A 77 -2.07 -16.06 13.02
C ALA A 77 -2.42 -15.18 14.22
N PHE A 78 -3.72 -14.92 14.43
CA PHE A 78 -4.23 -14.25 15.62
C PHE A 78 -4.82 -15.27 16.60
N TYR A 79 -4.37 -15.21 17.86
CA TYR A 79 -4.91 -16.02 18.95
C TYR A 79 -5.74 -15.13 19.87
N PHE A 80 -7.00 -15.51 20.14
CA PHE A 80 -7.90 -14.75 21.01
C PHE A 80 -8.81 -15.66 21.84
N ASN A 81 -9.38 -15.10 22.90
CA ASN A 81 -10.25 -15.84 23.81
C ASN A 81 -11.68 -15.96 23.24
N ASN A 82 -12.04 -17.15 22.78
CA ASN A 82 -13.36 -17.47 22.23
C ASN A 82 -14.53 -17.31 23.23
N ASN A 83 -14.26 -17.12 24.52
CA ASN A 83 -15.29 -16.79 25.51
C ASN A 83 -15.63 -15.29 25.56
N LYS A 84 -14.76 -14.43 25.04
CA LYS A 84 -14.91 -12.97 25.07
C LYS A 84 -15.20 -12.38 23.69
N ILE A 85 -14.71 -13.03 22.64
CA ILE A 85 -14.89 -12.59 21.25
C ILE A 85 -16.01 -13.40 20.59
N LYS A 86 -16.92 -12.72 19.90
CA LYS A 86 -18.03 -13.28 19.12
C LYS A 86 -17.61 -13.53 17.66
N SER A 87 -16.92 -12.58 17.05
CA SER A 87 -16.38 -12.71 15.69
C SER A 87 -15.19 -11.80 15.46
N PHE A 88 -14.32 -12.20 14.54
CA PHE A 88 -13.18 -11.40 14.11
C PHE A 88 -13.05 -11.47 12.57
N LYS A 89 -13.62 -10.47 11.87
CA LYS A 89 -13.51 -10.39 10.41
C LYS A 89 -12.22 -9.67 10.02
N MET A 90 -11.27 -10.46 9.52
CA MET A 90 -9.97 -10.01 9.06
C MET A 90 -10.06 -9.36 7.66
N ASP A 91 -9.59 -8.12 7.54
CA ASP A 91 -9.43 -7.39 6.29
C ASP A 91 -8.22 -7.92 5.48
N LEU A 92 -8.19 -7.64 4.19
CA LEU A 92 -6.98 -7.80 3.37
C LEU A 92 -6.18 -6.50 3.50
N ALA A 93 -5.18 -6.46 4.39
CA ALA A 93 -4.37 -5.27 4.62
C ALA A 93 -2.87 -5.56 4.43
N ALA A 94 -2.17 -4.61 3.79
CA ALA A 94 -0.74 -4.69 3.45
C ALA A 94 0.22 -4.62 4.66
N ALA A 95 -0.29 -4.48 5.89
CA ALA A 95 0.52 -4.34 7.11
C ALA A 95 0.03 -5.30 8.20
N SER A 96 0.35 -6.58 8.04
CA SER A 96 0.08 -7.67 8.99
C SER A 96 -1.31 -7.65 9.62
N ASN A 97 -2.31 -7.33 8.80
CA ASN A 97 -3.69 -7.23 9.21
C ASN A 97 -3.99 -6.35 10.44
N LEU A 98 -3.11 -5.41 10.79
CA LEU A 98 -3.17 -4.64 12.04
C LEU A 98 -4.46 -3.83 12.18
N ASN A 99 -5.06 -3.43 11.07
CA ASN A 99 -6.33 -2.70 11.07
C ASN A 99 -7.54 -3.57 11.45
N SER A 100 -7.40 -4.89 11.41
CA SER A 100 -8.53 -5.78 11.63
C SER A 100 -8.96 -5.82 13.09
N VAL A 101 -8.09 -5.48 14.05
CA VAL A 101 -8.46 -5.42 15.47
C VAL A 101 -9.68 -4.52 15.74
N TRP A 102 -9.93 -3.53 14.88
CA TRP A 102 -11.12 -2.67 14.93
C TRP A 102 -12.42 -3.37 14.54
N ASN A 103 -12.35 -4.55 13.94
CA ASN A 103 -13.47 -5.38 13.50
C ASN A 103 -13.78 -6.52 14.52
N LEU A 104 -13.21 -6.48 15.72
CA LEU A 104 -13.52 -7.44 16.78
C LEU A 104 -14.91 -7.13 17.36
N GLU A 105 -15.77 -8.16 17.38
CA GLU A 105 -17.04 -8.11 18.12
C GLU A 105 -16.90 -8.87 19.44
N LEU A 106 -17.26 -8.21 20.53
CA LEU A 106 -17.35 -8.85 21.84
C LEU A 106 -18.69 -9.58 22.00
N LYS A 107 -18.75 -10.56 22.90
CA LYS A 107 -20.01 -11.20 23.30
C LYS A 107 -20.85 -10.31 24.20
#